data_AF-A0A1Y2CY82-F1
#
_entry.id   AF-A0A1Y2CY82-F1
#
_cell.length_a   1.000
_cell.length_b   1.000
_cell.length_c   1.000
_cell.angle_alpha   90.00
_cell.angle_beta   90.00
_cell.angle_gamma   90.00
#
_symmetry.space_group_name_H-M   'P 1'
#
loop_
_entity.id
_entity.type
_entity.pdbx_description
1 polymer ?
#
loop_
_entity_poly.entity_id
_entity_poly.type
_entity_poly.pdbx_seq_one_letter_code
_entity_poly.pdbx_strand_id
1 'polypeptide(L)'
;MFFDEAKAAYLRKFHVSISSSCISVILKNTGLSWKALEQRAVQISQADVIRFASELLETPWLLHNLLFLDEVSFDNRQMIRNCGWWYKGERLVLCGEYKRLPRVSLLCFIGLNGLVNTHMTQGTFNRELFLDCCLQTATKQKVVKMNPGWHSLWILDGAKIHCDPSVVNSLRLIGVKIIFLPAYCPFFNPIEIMFGMVKKRMRRVYNPNRGDDILHVILDVLGEFKRHDFESIFRQCGYTWSGFDPTTAFSIPFSDMHGIKSDGEEIWDVGDVGDYELTE
;
A
#
# COMPACT_ATOMS: atom_id res chain seq x y z
N MET A 1 6.24 16.45 -17.65
CA MET A 1 5.99 17.39 -18.74
C MET A 1 5.08 16.73 -19.75
N PHE A 2 3.93 17.32 -20.03
CA PHE A 2 2.99 16.81 -21.02
C PHE A 2 3.42 17.16 -22.45
N PHE A 3 2.82 16.54 -23.47
CA PHE A 3 3.22 16.73 -24.88
C PHE A 3 2.99 18.15 -25.39
N ASP A 4 1.92 18.78 -24.97
CA ASP A 4 1.58 20.18 -25.22
C ASP A 4 2.60 21.13 -24.57
N GLU A 5 3.01 20.86 -23.32
CA GLU A 5 4.08 21.60 -22.64
C GLU A 5 5.42 21.49 -23.39
N ALA A 6 5.75 20.28 -23.87
CA ALA A 6 6.95 20.04 -24.68
C ALA A 6 6.90 20.79 -26.02
N LYS A 7 5.73 20.85 -26.69
CA LYS A 7 5.53 21.67 -27.90
C LYS A 7 5.72 23.14 -27.62
N ALA A 8 5.11 23.64 -26.55
CA ALA A 8 5.23 25.04 -26.17
C ALA A 8 6.69 25.40 -25.80
N ALA A 9 7.42 24.50 -25.15
CA ALA A 9 8.85 24.68 -24.87
C ALA A 9 9.70 24.69 -26.15
N TYR A 10 9.42 23.79 -27.10
CA TYR A 10 10.11 23.76 -28.40
C TYR A 10 9.86 25.03 -29.21
N LEU A 11 8.60 25.46 -29.32
CA LEU A 11 8.22 26.68 -30.02
C LEU A 11 8.87 27.91 -29.41
N ARG A 12 8.94 28.01 -28.07
CA ARG A 12 9.61 29.13 -27.39
C ARG A 12 11.12 29.19 -27.66
N LYS A 13 11.77 28.04 -27.80
CA LYS A 13 13.23 27.95 -27.96
C LYS A 13 13.69 28.09 -29.42
N PHE A 14 12.96 27.48 -30.35
CA PHE A 14 13.36 27.39 -31.75
C PHE A 14 12.49 28.24 -32.69
N HIS A 15 11.43 28.87 -32.17
CA HIS A 15 10.46 29.67 -32.94
C HIS A 15 9.81 28.94 -34.11
N VAL A 16 9.82 27.61 -34.09
CA VAL A 16 9.24 26.73 -35.11
C VAL A 16 8.25 25.79 -34.45
N SER A 17 7.10 25.56 -35.10
CA SER A 17 6.09 24.61 -34.63
C SER A 17 6.50 23.17 -34.97
N ILE A 18 6.15 22.24 -34.08
CA ILE A 18 6.49 20.82 -34.24
C ILE A 18 5.27 19.95 -33.92
N SER A 19 5.13 18.84 -34.65
CA SER A 19 4.05 17.87 -34.43
C SER A 19 4.26 17.05 -33.15
N SER A 20 3.17 16.53 -32.56
CA SER A 20 3.26 15.69 -31.36
C SER A 20 4.08 14.42 -31.63
N SER A 21 3.95 13.86 -32.83
CA SER A 21 4.70 12.67 -33.25
C SER A 21 6.19 12.93 -33.32
N CYS A 22 6.62 14.06 -33.87
CA CYS A 22 8.05 14.42 -33.90
C CYS A 22 8.62 14.57 -32.48
N ILE A 23 7.89 15.23 -31.56
CA ILE A 23 8.31 15.29 -30.15
C ILE A 23 8.41 13.89 -29.53
N SER A 24 7.43 13.03 -29.75
CA SER A 24 7.45 11.66 -29.23
C SER A 24 8.68 10.87 -29.71
N VAL A 25 9.01 10.99 -31.00
CA VAL A 25 10.22 10.37 -31.58
C VAL A 25 11.49 10.96 -30.96
N ILE A 26 11.59 12.29 -30.86
CA ILE A 26 12.74 12.96 -30.25
C ILE A 26 12.94 12.49 -28.80
N LEU A 27 11.87 12.52 -27.98
CA LEU A 27 11.93 12.10 -26.58
C LEU A 27 12.41 10.65 -26.47
N LYS A 28 11.84 9.72 -27.25
CA LYS A 28 12.25 8.31 -27.25
C LYS A 28 13.71 8.13 -27.70
N ASN A 29 14.13 8.81 -28.76
CA ASN A 29 15.50 8.72 -29.28
C ASN A 29 16.55 9.31 -28.31
N THR A 30 16.15 10.27 -27.47
CA THR A 30 17.00 10.81 -26.39
C THR A 30 17.04 9.92 -25.15
N GLY A 31 16.37 8.76 -25.16
CA GLY A 31 16.30 7.85 -24.02
C GLY A 31 15.27 8.26 -22.95
N LEU A 32 14.41 9.24 -23.24
CA LEU A 32 13.35 9.65 -22.32
C LEU A 32 12.12 8.75 -22.48
N SER A 33 11.57 8.31 -21.36
CA SER A 33 10.36 7.50 -21.29
C SER A 33 9.27 8.23 -20.49
N TRP A 34 8.01 7.98 -20.82
CA TRP A 34 6.90 8.42 -19.99
C TRP A 34 6.92 7.66 -18.66
N LYS A 35 6.97 8.38 -17.54
CA LYS A 35 6.96 7.81 -16.18
C LYS A 35 5.77 8.35 -15.41
N ALA A 36 5.17 7.51 -14.58
CA ALA A 36 4.21 7.98 -13.59
C ALA A 36 4.93 8.95 -12.63
N LEU A 37 4.27 10.06 -12.29
CA LEU A 37 4.85 11.07 -11.41
C LEU A 37 4.70 10.61 -9.96
N GLU A 38 5.82 10.41 -9.27
CA GLU A 38 5.83 10.16 -7.84
C GLU A 38 5.70 11.51 -7.10
N GLN A 39 4.62 11.68 -6.32
CA GLN A 39 4.46 12.85 -5.48
C GLN A 39 5.20 12.63 -4.16
N ARG A 40 6.36 13.25 -4.00
CA ARG A 40 7.09 13.29 -2.73
C ARG A 40 6.80 14.59 -2.01
N ALA A 41 6.41 14.51 -0.74
CA ALA A 41 6.20 15.69 0.09
C ALA A 41 7.54 16.44 0.26
N VAL A 42 7.55 17.75 0.02
CA VAL A 42 8.72 18.61 0.29
C VAL A 42 9.04 18.63 1.80
N GLN A 43 8.05 18.31 2.63
CA GLN A 43 8.14 18.26 4.09
C GLN A 43 8.87 17.03 4.64
N ILE A 44 9.43 16.14 3.81
CA ILE A 44 10.26 15.03 4.32
C ILE A 44 11.50 15.63 5.00
N SER A 45 11.52 15.56 6.33
CA SER A 45 12.62 16.07 7.14
C SER A 45 13.72 15.02 7.25
N GLN A 46 14.92 15.35 6.79
CA GLN A 46 16.10 14.49 6.99
C GLN A 46 16.36 14.22 8.48
N ALA A 47 16.07 15.19 9.35
CA ALA A 47 16.20 15.03 10.79
C ALA A 47 15.27 13.94 11.34
N ASP A 48 14.05 13.82 10.82
CA ASP A 48 13.11 12.77 11.25
C ASP A 48 13.54 11.38 10.75
N VAL A 49 14.11 11.30 9.54
CA VAL A 49 14.68 10.05 9.03
C VAL A 49 15.88 9.61 9.86
N ILE A 50 16.76 10.54 10.21
CA ILE A 50 17.92 10.27 11.08
C ILE A 50 17.44 9.83 12.47
N ARG A 51 16.47 10.54 13.07
CA ARG A 51 15.86 10.16 14.36
C ARG A 51 15.35 8.71 14.33
N PHE A 52 14.56 8.38 13.31
CA PHE A 52 14.01 7.03 13.15
C PHE A 52 15.11 5.96 13.01
N ALA A 53 16.11 6.21 12.16
CA ALA A 53 17.23 5.30 11.99
C ALA A 53 18.03 5.12 13.29
N SER A 54 18.26 6.20 14.05
CA SER A 54 18.93 6.16 15.35
C SER A 54 18.14 5.35 16.38
N GLU A 55 16.82 5.56 16.50
CA GLU A 55 15.97 4.79 17.42
C GLU A 55 15.96 3.28 17.11
N LEU A 56 16.00 2.92 15.82
CA LEU A 56 16.15 1.54 15.37
C LEU A 56 17.52 0.96 15.70
N LEU A 57 18.60 1.73 15.57
CA LEU A 57 19.96 1.28 15.89
C LEU A 57 20.20 1.09 17.39
N GLU A 58 19.54 1.88 18.23
CA GLU A 58 19.61 1.75 19.69
C GLU A 58 18.94 0.48 20.22
N THR A 59 18.12 -0.18 19.40
CA THR A 59 17.36 -1.37 19.79
C THR A 59 17.93 -2.59 19.05
N PRO A 60 18.40 -3.64 19.74
CA PRO A 60 18.69 -4.89 19.05
C PRO A 60 17.37 -5.52 18.58
N TRP A 61 17.19 -5.64 17.27
CA TRP A 61 16.03 -6.29 16.64
C TRP A 61 16.46 -7.20 15.49
N LEU A 62 15.61 -8.18 15.22
CA LEU A 62 15.60 -9.05 14.06
C LEU A 62 14.29 -8.82 13.31
N LEU A 63 14.22 -9.21 12.04
CA LEU A 63 13.04 -8.97 11.20
C LEU A 63 11.73 -9.50 11.80
N HIS A 64 11.77 -10.63 12.51
CA HIS A 64 10.59 -11.21 13.17
C HIS A 64 10.14 -10.45 14.43
N ASN A 65 10.96 -9.54 14.97
CA ASN A 65 10.56 -8.67 16.08
C ASN A 65 9.67 -7.53 15.60
N LEU A 66 9.79 -7.13 14.33
CA LEU A 66 9.08 -6.01 13.74
C LEU A 66 7.61 -6.36 13.48
N LEU A 67 6.73 -5.44 13.87
CA LEU A 67 5.32 -5.45 13.53
C LEU A 67 4.92 -4.05 13.06
N PHE A 68 4.34 -3.95 11.88
CA PHE A 68 3.78 -2.69 11.38
C PHE A 68 2.27 -2.71 11.54
N LEU A 69 1.68 -1.58 11.91
CA LEU A 69 0.23 -1.42 11.85
C LEU A 69 -0.15 -0.05 11.30
N ASP A 70 -1.29 -0.03 10.65
CA ASP A 70 -1.86 1.15 10.00
C ASP A 70 -3.31 0.88 9.63
N GLU A 71 -4.05 1.94 9.34
CA GLU A 71 -5.43 1.86 8.89
C GLU A 71 -5.57 1.91 7.37
N VAL A 72 -6.53 1.13 6.87
CA VAL A 72 -6.99 1.25 5.49
C VAL A 72 -8.50 1.34 5.45
N SER A 73 -9.03 2.21 4.59
CA SER A 73 -10.46 2.30 4.33
C SER A 73 -10.79 1.79 2.93
N PHE A 74 -11.83 0.97 2.86
CA PHE A 74 -12.42 0.50 1.61
C PHE A 74 -13.76 1.18 1.38
N ASP A 75 -13.87 1.81 0.21
CA ASP A 75 -15.13 2.27 -0.38
C ASP A 75 -15.39 1.38 -1.59
N ASN A 76 -16.66 1.00 -1.81
CA ASN A 76 -17.04 0.14 -2.92
C ASN A 76 -16.66 0.73 -4.29
N ARG A 77 -16.58 2.07 -4.41
CA ARG A 77 -16.09 2.74 -5.63
C ARG A 77 -14.62 2.45 -5.93
N GLN A 78 -13.79 2.35 -4.90
CA GLN A 78 -12.34 2.10 -5.06
C GLN A 78 -12.02 0.65 -5.42
N MET A 79 -13.00 -0.24 -5.22
CA MET A 79 -12.90 -1.68 -5.50
C MET A 79 -13.42 -2.05 -6.88
N ILE A 80 -14.02 -1.13 -7.62
CA ILE A 80 -14.46 -1.39 -8.99
C ILE A 80 -13.25 -1.33 -9.93
N ARG A 81 -13.24 -2.21 -10.93
CA ARG A 81 -12.22 -2.22 -11.99
C ARG A 81 -12.36 -0.96 -12.85
N ASN A 82 -11.24 -0.27 -13.09
CA ASN A 82 -11.22 0.97 -13.88
C ASN A 82 -10.72 0.75 -15.31
N CYS A 83 -10.21 -0.44 -15.64
CA CYS A 83 -9.64 -0.76 -16.93
C CYS A 83 -9.85 -2.25 -17.27
N GLY A 84 -9.94 -2.54 -18.55
CA GLY A 84 -10.01 -3.88 -19.10
C GLY A 84 -9.60 -3.86 -20.57
N TRP A 85 -9.38 -5.04 -21.13
CA TRP A 85 -9.10 -5.18 -22.56
C TRP A 85 -10.41 -5.17 -23.34
N TRP A 86 -10.43 -4.45 -24.46
CA TRP A 86 -11.58 -4.37 -25.35
C TRP A 86 -11.14 -4.05 -26.78
N TYR A 87 -12.07 -4.17 -27.74
CA TYR A 87 -11.81 -3.83 -29.13
C TYR A 87 -11.36 -2.37 -29.29
N LYS A 88 -10.33 -2.17 -30.11
CA LYS A 88 -9.74 -0.86 -30.34
C LYS A 88 -10.75 0.06 -31.03
N GLY A 89 -10.98 1.23 -30.45
CA GLY A 89 -11.92 2.23 -30.97
C GLY A 89 -13.33 2.12 -30.38
N GLU A 90 -13.61 1.06 -29.62
CA GLU A 90 -14.88 0.87 -28.94
C GLU A 90 -14.80 1.27 -27.45
N ARG A 91 -15.95 1.68 -26.90
CA ARG A 91 -16.07 2.04 -25.50
C ARG A 91 -16.36 0.80 -24.67
N LEU A 92 -15.45 0.46 -23.76
CA LEU A 92 -15.71 -0.53 -22.72
C LEU A 92 -16.66 0.06 -21.66
N VAL A 93 -17.84 -0.53 -21.51
CA VAL A 93 -18.86 -0.09 -20.55
C VAL A 93 -19.13 -1.21 -19.55
N LEU A 94 -19.06 -0.89 -18.25
CA LEU A 94 -19.50 -1.77 -17.18
C LEU A 94 -20.88 -1.31 -16.71
N CYS A 95 -21.91 -2.13 -16.93
CA CYS A 95 -23.26 -1.88 -16.45
C CYS A 95 -23.46 -2.53 -15.09
N GLY A 96 -24.08 -1.82 -14.13
CA GLY A 96 -24.35 -2.36 -12.81
C GLY A 96 -25.08 -1.40 -11.88
N GLU A 97 -25.56 -1.91 -10.74
CA GLU A 97 -26.17 -1.09 -9.70
C GLU A 97 -25.11 -0.42 -8.82
N TYR A 98 -24.80 0.84 -9.10
CA TYR A 98 -23.83 1.62 -8.34
C TYR A 98 -24.44 2.25 -7.07
N LYS A 99 -24.81 1.41 -6.10
CA LYS A 99 -25.25 1.88 -4.77
C LYS A 99 -24.05 2.27 -3.92
N ARG A 100 -24.13 3.37 -3.17
CA ARG A 100 -23.06 3.76 -2.23
C ARG A 100 -23.19 2.93 -0.96
N LEU A 101 -22.19 2.10 -0.67
CA LEU A 101 -22.15 1.34 0.57
C LEU A 101 -21.41 2.12 1.67
N PRO A 102 -21.67 1.82 2.97
CA PRO A 102 -20.91 2.39 4.07
C PRO A 102 -19.41 2.08 3.92
N ARG A 103 -18.57 3.04 4.32
CA ARG A 103 -17.12 2.85 4.33
C ARG A 103 -16.74 1.85 5.42
N VAL A 104 -15.96 0.85 5.04
CA VAL A 104 -15.37 -0.11 5.99
C VAL A 104 -13.92 0.30 6.23
N SER A 105 -13.53 0.45 7.49
CA SER A 105 -12.13 0.69 7.84
C SER A 105 -11.57 -0.52 8.58
N LEU A 106 -10.33 -0.84 8.27
CA LEU A 106 -9.57 -1.92 8.87
C LEU A 106 -8.34 -1.34 9.56
N LEU A 107 -8.01 -1.90 10.72
CA LEU A 107 -6.72 -1.73 11.37
C LEU A 107 -5.97 -3.04 11.22
N CYS A 108 -4.92 -3.04 10.41
CA CYS A 108 -4.16 -4.24 10.08
C CYS A 108 -2.82 -4.25 10.80
N PHE A 109 -2.35 -5.44 11.19
CA PHE A 109 -1.05 -5.67 11.80
C PHE A 109 -0.30 -6.66 10.92
N ILE A 110 0.88 -6.32 10.44
CA ILE A 110 1.70 -7.19 9.61
C ILE A 110 3.06 -7.44 10.25
N GLY A 111 3.59 -8.64 10.03
CA GLY A 111 4.95 -9.02 10.38
C GLY A 111 5.64 -9.63 9.16
N LEU A 112 6.83 -10.19 9.36
CA LEU A 112 7.60 -10.82 8.29
C LEU A 112 6.83 -11.92 7.53
N ASN A 113 6.00 -12.68 8.26
CA ASN A 113 5.30 -13.86 7.72
C ASN A 113 3.85 -13.57 7.28
N GLY A 114 3.50 -12.30 7.10
CA GLY A 114 2.21 -11.89 6.57
C GLY A 114 1.35 -11.08 7.54
N LEU A 115 0.04 -11.10 7.29
CA LEU A 115 -0.97 -10.43 8.09
C LEU A 115 -1.19 -11.16 9.42
N VAL A 116 -0.80 -10.51 10.51
CA VAL A 116 -0.80 -11.05 11.88
C VAL A 116 -2.17 -10.91 12.53
N ASN A 117 -2.79 -9.74 12.42
CA ASN A 117 -4.13 -9.50 12.93
C ASN A 117 -4.84 -8.41 12.13
N THR A 118 -6.17 -8.38 12.20
CA THR A 118 -6.97 -7.29 11.62
C THR A 118 -8.20 -7.06 12.46
N HIS A 119 -8.50 -5.80 12.71
CA HIS A 119 -9.76 -5.35 13.30
C HIS A 119 -10.54 -4.53 12.30
N MET A 120 -11.86 -4.59 12.38
CA MET A 120 -12.75 -3.93 11.44
C MET A 120 -13.72 -3.02 12.17
N THR A 121 -14.02 -1.88 11.58
CA THR A 121 -15.06 -0.97 12.03
C THR A 121 -15.82 -0.37 10.85
N GLN A 122 -17.08 -0.01 11.07
CA GLN A 122 -17.83 0.81 10.13
C GLN A 122 -17.51 2.28 10.42
N GLY A 123 -17.04 3.03 9.42
CA GLY A 123 -16.62 4.42 9.62
C GLY A 123 -15.14 4.56 9.96
N THR A 124 -14.78 5.48 10.86
CA THR A 124 -13.37 5.79 11.21
C THR A 124 -13.05 5.28 12.60
N PHE A 125 -11.82 4.81 12.84
CA PHE A 125 -11.37 4.47 14.18
C PHE A 125 -11.34 5.73 15.07
N ASN A 126 -12.00 5.64 16.23
CA ASN A 126 -11.79 6.60 17.31
C ASN A 126 -10.62 6.13 18.18
N ARG A 127 -10.16 6.99 19.10
CA ARG A 127 -9.01 6.68 19.97
C ARG A 127 -9.24 5.47 20.87
N GLU A 128 -10.44 5.36 21.45
CA GLU A 128 -10.82 4.28 22.36
C GLU A 128 -10.81 2.93 21.64
N LEU A 129 -11.45 2.83 20.47
CA LEU A 129 -11.47 1.62 19.66
C LEU A 129 -10.08 1.26 19.16
N PHE A 130 -9.27 2.26 18.77
CA PHE A 130 -7.88 2.02 18.37
C PHE A 130 -7.06 1.41 19.52
N LEU A 131 -7.17 1.98 20.73
CA LEU A 131 -6.51 1.45 21.92
C LEU A 131 -6.97 0.02 22.23
N ASP A 132 -8.28 -0.23 22.24
CA ASP A 132 -8.85 -1.55 22.50
C ASP A 132 -8.34 -2.58 21.49
N CYS A 133 -8.34 -2.23 20.21
CA CYS A 133 -7.81 -3.08 19.14
C CYS A 133 -6.31 -3.38 19.33
N CYS A 134 -5.51 -2.38 19.70
CA CYS A 134 -4.09 -2.56 20.00
C CYS A 134 -3.88 -3.50 21.19
N LEU A 135 -4.60 -3.30 22.29
CA LEU A 135 -4.52 -4.13 23.49
C LEU A 135 -4.96 -5.56 23.22
N GLN A 136 -6.04 -5.77 22.47
CA GLN A 136 -6.48 -7.10 22.06
C GLN A 136 -5.42 -7.81 21.21
N THR A 137 -4.75 -7.10 20.29
CA THR A 137 -3.67 -7.70 19.49
C THR A 137 -2.45 -8.02 20.37
N ALA A 138 -2.03 -7.10 21.24
CA ALA A 138 -0.85 -7.25 22.09
C ALA A 138 -1.00 -8.36 23.15
N THR A 139 -2.21 -8.55 23.67
CA THR A 139 -2.51 -9.59 24.68
C THR A 139 -2.84 -10.96 24.09
N LYS A 140 -3.04 -11.04 22.78
CA LYS A 140 -3.34 -12.30 22.09
C LYS A 140 -2.15 -13.24 22.20
N GLN A 141 -2.33 -14.31 22.96
CA GLN A 141 -1.29 -15.31 23.22
C GLN A 141 -0.68 -15.83 21.91
N LYS A 142 0.65 -16.00 21.91
CA LYS A 142 1.47 -16.48 20.78
C LYS A 142 1.60 -15.51 19.59
N VAL A 143 0.91 -14.38 19.60
CA VAL A 143 0.99 -13.38 18.52
C VAL A 143 2.09 -12.37 18.82
N VAL A 144 2.03 -11.73 19.99
CA VAL A 144 3.03 -10.76 20.45
C VAL A 144 3.75 -11.32 21.67
N LYS A 145 5.08 -11.21 21.68
CA LYS A 145 5.92 -11.58 22.83
C LYS A 145 6.57 -10.33 23.42
N MET A 146 6.97 -10.41 24.68
CA MET A 146 7.73 -9.35 25.34
C MET A 146 9.06 -9.13 24.61
N ASN A 147 9.48 -7.87 24.49
CA ASN A 147 10.73 -7.52 23.85
C ASN A 147 11.96 -8.09 24.59
N PRO A 148 12.95 -8.70 23.90
CA PRO A 148 13.06 -8.92 22.45
C PRO A 148 12.41 -10.25 22.02
N GLY A 149 11.21 -10.19 21.47
CA GLY A 149 10.41 -11.35 21.12
C GLY A 149 9.67 -11.16 19.79
N TRP A 150 9.00 -12.20 19.31
CA TRP A 150 8.22 -12.08 18.06
C TRP A 150 7.21 -10.94 18.16
N HIS A 151 7.19 -10.08 17.14
CA HIS A 151 6.31 -8.92 17.03
C HIS A 151 6.35 -7.95 18.22
N SER A 152 7.48 -7.85 18.92
CA SER A 152 7.65 -7.00 20.12
C SER A 152 7.99 -5.54 19.83
N LEU A 153 8.37 -5.21 18.59
CA LEU A 153 8.74 -3.86 18.15
C LEU A 153 7.72 -3.35 17.13
N TRP A 154 6.83 -2.48 17.57
CA TRP A 154 5.75 -1.92 16.77
C TRP A 154 6.20 -0.65 16.07
N ILE A 155 5.99 -0.58 14.76
CA ILE A 155 6.30 0.59 13.93
C ILE A 155 4.98 1.19 13.44
N LEU A 156 4.82 2.48 13.71
CA LEU A 156 3.59 3.25 13.51
C LEU A 156 3.87 4.54 12.75
N ASP A 157 2.89 5.05 12.00
CA ASP A 157 2.97 6.44 11.54
C ASP A 157 2.77 7.43 12.70
N GLY A 158 3.07 8.71 12.46
CA GLY A 158 2.95 9.79 13.46
C GLY A 158 1.54 10.34 13.65
N ALA A 159 0.47 9.62 13.29
CA ALA A 159 -0.89 10.11 13.43
C ALA A 159 -1.23 10.44 14.90
N LYS A 160 -2.09 11.45 15.10
CA LYS A 160 -2.47 11.92 16.45
C LYS A 160 -3.09 10.84 17.33
N ILE A 161 -3.73 9.83 16.73
CA ILE A 161 -4.32 8.70 17.45
C ILE A 161 -3.27 7.67 17.87
N HIS A 162 -2.18 7.52 17.10
CA HIS A 162 -1.06 6.61 17.39
C HIS A 162 -0.16 7.17 18.49
N CYS A 163 0.07 8.48 18.45
CA CYS A 163 0.87 9.21 19.44
C CYS A 163 0.14 9.45 20.77
N ASP A 164 -1.06 8.89 20.96
CA ASP A 164 -1.81 9.05 22.19
C ASP A 164 -1.06 8.42 23.38
N PRO A 165 -0.82 9.16 24.48
CA PRO A 165 -0.08 8.64 25.63
C PRO A 165 -0.71 7.38 26.23
N SER A 166 -2.04 7.22 26.16
CA SER A 166 -2.71 6.02 26.67
C SER A 166 -2.33 4.78 25.88
N VAL A 167 -2.23 4.89 24.55
CA VAL A 167 -1.75 3.82 23.65
C VAL A 167 -0.31 3.48 23.98
N VAL A 168 0.56 4.48 23.98
CA VAL A 168 2.00 4.27 24.18
C VAL A 168 2.31 3.66 25.54
N ASN A 169 1.70 4.18 26.61
CA ASN A 169 1.94 3.69 27.96
C ASN A 169 1.39 2.28 28.15
N SER A 170 0.19 1.99 27.65
CA SER A 170 -0.42 0.67 27.85
C SER A 170 0.33 -0.44 27.12
N LEU A 171 0.79 -0.19 25.89
CA LEU A 171 1.61 -1.14 25.14
C LEU A 171 2.99 -1.35 25.77
N ARG A 172 3.63 -0.29 26.28
CA ARG A 172 4.90 -0.39 26.99
C ARG A 172 4.81 -1.24 28.25
N LEU A 173 3.69 -1.16 29.00
CA LEU A 173 3.46 -2.00 30.19
C LEU A 173 3.37 -3.50 29.85
N ILE A 174 2.94 -3.84 28.63
CA ILE A 174 2.88 -5.22 28.12
C ILE A 174 4.27 -5.67 27.58
N GLY A 175 5.25 -4.76 27.52
CA GLY A 175 6.59 -5.04 27.03
C GLY A 175 6.75 -4.90 25.51
N VAL A 176 5.83 -4.16 24.87
CA VAL A 176 5.94 -3.76 23.45
C VAL A 176 6.71 -2.45 23.36
N LYS A 177 7.74 -2.42 22.51
CA LYS A 177 8.46 -1.18 22.18
C LYS A 177 7.82 -0.57 20.93
N ILE A 178 7.67 0.75 20.93
CA ILE A 178 7.06 1.50 19.82
C ILE A 178 8.10 2.44 19.24
N ILE A 179 8.17 2.50 17.90
CA ILE A 179 8.97 3.46 17.14
C ILE A 179 8.04 4.11 16.09
N PHE A 180 8.13 5.43 15.96
CA PHE A 180 7.33 6.19 15.00
C PHE A 180 8.09 6.47 13.72
N LEU A 181 7.46 6.17 12.59
CA LEU A 181 7.94 6.48 11.26
C LEU A 181 8.15 7.99 11.08
N PRO A 182 9.10 8.39 10.22
CA PRO A 182 9.21 9.78 9.78
C PRO A 182 7.93 10.23 9.07
N ALA A 183 7.56 11.49 9.25
CA ALA A 183 6.40 12.05 8.56
C ALA A 183 6.56 11.97 7.03
N TYR A 184 5.45 11.69 6.33
CA TYR A 184 5.40 11.59 4.87
C TYR A 184 6.36 10.55 4.25
N CYS A 185 6.75 9.51 4.99
CA CYS A 185 7.63 8.44 4.51
C CYS A 185 6.92 7.07 4.43
N PRO A 186 5.83 6.92 3.63
CA PRO A 186 5.10 5.66 3.50
C PRO A 186 5.94 4.54 2.87
N PHE A 187 7.01 4.88 2.15
CA PHE A 187 7.95 3.92 1.56
C PHE A 187 8.82 3.17 2.61
N PHE A 188 8.87 3.66 3.86
CA PHE A 188 9.43 2.91 4.99
C PHE A 188 8.39 2.02 5.69
N ASN A 189 7.15 1.99 5.21
CA ASN A 189 6.06 1.23 5.81
C ASN A 189 5.64 0.06 4.91
N PRO A 190 6.06 -1.19 5.19
CA PRO A 190 5.69 -2.37 4.40
C PRO A 190 4.16 -2.57 4.26
N ILE A 191 3.37 -2.08 5.21
CA ILE A 191 1.91 -2.27 5.19
C ILE A 191 1.24 -1.49 4.07
N GLU A 192 1.83 -0.38 3.65
CA GLU A 192 1.31 0.43 2.54
C GLU A 192 1.44 -0.31 1.21
N ILE A 193 2.52 -1.08 1.04
CA ILE A 193 2.71 -1.97 -0.11
C ILE A 193 1.66 -3.10 -0.07
N MET A 194 1.44 -3.71 1.10
CA MET A 194 0.38 -4.71 1.28
C MET A 194 -1.00 -4.12 0.94
N PHE A 195 -1.33 -2.93 1.42
CA PHE A 195 -2.60 -2.26 1.09
C PHE A 195 -2.75 -2.01 -0.41
N GLY A 196 -1.66 -1.64 -1.10
CA GLY A 196 -1.62 -1.56 -2.56
C GLY A 196 -1.97 -2.90 -3.23
N MET A 197 -1.37 -4.00 -2.76
CA MET A 197 -1.65 -5.36 -3.25
C MET A 197 -3.09 -5.78 -2.99
N VAL A 198 -3.61 -5.56 -1.78
CA VAL A 198 -5.00 -5.85 -1.40
C VAL A 198 -5.96 -5.08 -2.29
N LYS A 199 -5.78 -3.75 -2.45
CA LYS A 199 -6.63 -2.92 -3.33
C LYS A 199 -6.59 -3.40 -4.79
N LYS A 200 -5.43 -3.84 -5.28
CA LYS A 200 -5.28 -4.40 -6.64
C LYS A 200 -6.05 -5.72 -6.78
N ARG A 201 -5.99 -6.59 -5.78
CA ARG A 201 -6.74 -7.86 -5.73
C ARG A 201 -8.25 -7.62 -5.64
N MET A 202 -8.69 -6.70 -4.79
CA MET A 202 -10.09 -6.27 -4.70
C MET A 202 -10.66 -5.85 -6.06
N ARG A 203 -9.95 -5.02 -6.81
CA ARG A 203 -10.37 -4.60 -8.16
C ARG A 203 -10.54 -5.73 -9.17
N ARG A 204 -9.92 -6.88 -8.94
CA ARG A 204 -10.08 -8.07 -9.79
C ARG A 204 -11.24 -8.94 -9.36
N VAL A 205 -11.45 -9.11 -8.05
CA VAL A 205 -12.42 -10.07 -7.50
C VAL A 205 -13.79 -9.44 -7.27
N TYR A 206 -13.86 -8.17 -6.86
CA TYR A 206 -15.12 -7.51 -6.56
C TYR A 206 -15.95 -7.29 -7.83
N ASN A 207 -17.18 -7.80 -7.82
CA ASN A 207 -18.16 -7.61 -8.87
C ASN A 207 -19.45 -7.02 -8.27
N PRO A 208 -19.81 -5.76 -8.58
CA PRO A 208 -21.00 -5.12 -8.02
C PRO A 208 -22.31 -5.83 -8.40
N ASN A 209 -22.35 -6.57 -9.52
CA ASN A 209 -23.56 -7.22 -10.01
C ASN A 209 -23.84 -8.57 -9.36
N ARG A 210 -22.87 -9.12 -8.63
CA ARG A 210 -23.00 -10.46 -8.03
C ARG A 210 -23.80 -10.45 -6.72
N GLY A 211 -24.01 -9.27 -6.14
CA GLY A 211 -24.68 -9.12 -4.84
C GLY A 211 -23.83 -9.63 -3.66
N ASP A 212 -22.53 -9.85 -3.88
CA ASP A 212 -21.62 -10.33 -2.84
C ASP A 212 -21.56 -9.33 -1.68
N ASP A 213 -21.60 -9.84 -0.45
CA ASP A 213 -21.31 -9.02 0.72
C ASP A 213 -19.84 -8.58 0.68
N ILE A 214 -19.67 -7.26 0.62
CA ILE A 214 -18.39 -6.56 0.60
C ILE A 214 -17.47 -7.03 1.73
N LEU A 215 -18.02 -7.36 2.90
CA LEU A 215 -17.27 -7.82 4.05
C LEU A 215 -16.67 -9.20 3.81
N HIS A 216 -17.43 -10.11 3.21
CA HIS A 216 -16.96 -11.44 2.86
C HIS A 216 -15.82 -11.35 1.85
N VAL A 217 -15.97 -10.55 0.79
CA VAL A 217 -14.89 -10.32 -0.19
C VAL A 217 -13.65 -9.71 0.48
N ILE A 218 -13.84 -8.78 1.41
CA ILE A 218 -12.73 -8.19 2.19
C ILE A 218 -11.97 -9.25 2.97
N LEU A 219 -12.67 -10.08 3.72
CA LEU A 219 -12.07 -11.11 4.56
C LEU A 219 -11.38 -12.21 3.75
N ASP A 220 -11.94 -12.60 2.60
CA ASP A 220 -11.36 -13.61 1.72
C ASP A 220 -10.01 -13.14 1.17
N VAL A 221 -9.96 -11.92 0.61
CA VAL A 221 -8.72 -11.37 0.08
C VAL A 221 -7.69 -11.18 1.18
N LEU A 222 -8.06 -10.65 2.36
CA LEU A 222 -7.11 -10.54 3.48
C LEU A 222 -6.61 -11.91 3.96
N GLY A 223 -7.44 -12.94 3.84
CA GLY A 223 -7.07 -14.33 4.09
C GLY A 223 -5.87 -14.79 3.27
N GLU A 224 -5.77 -14.34 2.00
CA GLU A 224 -4.64 -14.63 1.10
C GLU A 224 -3.30 -14.08 1.64
N PHE A 225 -3.33 -13.01 2.45
CA PHE A 225 -2.13 -12.36 2.99
C PHE A 225 -1.70 -12.86 4.38
N LYS A 226 -2.47 -13.75 5.03
CA LYS A 226 -2.13 -14.28 6.37
C LYS A 226 -0.87 -15.15 6.40
N ARG A 227 -0.53 -15.80 5.29
CA ARG A 227 0.65 -16.67 5.13
C ARG A 227 1.42 -16.25 3.89
N HIS A 228 1.81 -14.98 3.86
CA HIS A 228 2.55 -14.40 2.75
C HIS A 228 3.94 -14.01 3.24
N ASP A 229 4.96 -14.33 2.46
CA ASP A 229 6.33 -13.93 2.78
C ASP A 229 6.51 -12.45 2.43
N PHE A 230 6.69 -11.61 3.45
CA PHE A 230 6.94 -10.18 3.30
C PHE A 230 8.42 -9.82 3.38
N GLU A 231 9.36 -10.78 3.38
CA GLU A 231 10.80 -10.48 3.42
C GLU A 231 11.22 -9.54 2.28
N SER A 232 10.74 -9.80 1.07
CA SER A 232 11.04 -8.94 -0.09
C SER A 232 10.50 -7.51 0.10
N ILE A 233 9.31 -7.37 0.69
CA ILE A 233 8.68 -6.07 0.96
C ILE A 233 9.46 -5.31 2.04
N PHE A 234 9.81 -6.00 3.13
CA PHE A 234 10.62 -5.44 4.21
C PHE A 234 11.96 -4.93 3.69
N ARG A 235 12.63 -5.72 2.85
CA ARG A 235 13.88 -5.32 2.20
C ARG A 235 13.70 -4.11 1.30
N GLN A 236 12.64 -4.03 0.50
CA GLN A 236 12.34 -2.85 -0.33
C GLN A 236 12.15 -1.58 0.52
N CYS A 237 11.58 -1.73 1.72
CA CYS A 237 11.43 -0.64 2.69
C CYS A 237 12.71 -0.34 3.50
N GLY A 238 13.82 -1.07 3.26
CA GLY A 238 15.10 -0.86 3.94
C GLY A 238 15.35 -1.74 5.17
N TYR A 239 14.42 -2.62 5.55
CA TYR A 239 14.62 -3.55 6.68
C TYR A 239 15.30 -4.82 6.20
N THR A 240 16.52 -5.06 6.69
CA THR A 240 17.35 -6.21 6.32
C THR A 240 17.83 -6.96 7.54
N TRP A 241 18.42 -8.13 7.34
CA TRP A 241 19.10 -8.89 8.40
C TRP A 241 20.29 -8.14 9.03
N SER A 242 20.87 -7.18 8.31
CA SER A 242 21.96 -6.31 8.78
C SER A 242 21.49 -5.03 9.47
N GLY A 243 20.17 -4.80 9.57
CA GLY A 243 19.58 -3.59 10.14
C GLY A 243 18.78 -2.78 9.13
N PHE A 244 18.58 -1.50 9.43
CA PHE A 244 17.79 -0.58 8.60
C PHE A 244 18.68 0.29 7.72
N ASP A 245 18.46 0.22 6.41
CA ASP A 245 19.10 1.07 5.40
C ASP A 245 18.06 1.96 4.72
N PRO A 246 18.01 3.26 5.04
CA PRO A 246 17.04 4.17 4.43
C PRO A 246 17.28 4.38 2.93
N THR A 247 18.50 4.18 2.42
CA THR A 247 18.85 4.48 1.02
C THR A 247 18.18 3.53 0.03
N THR A 248 17.93 2.29 0.45
CA THR A 248 17.25 1.28 -0.35
C THR A 248 15.84 1.74 -0.75
N ALA A 249 15.05 2.24 0.19
CA ALA A 249 13.67 2.66 -0.08
C ALA A 249 13.60 3.94 -0.94
N PHE A 250 14.59 4.83 -0.83
CA PHE A 250 14.65 6.03 -1.69
C PHE A 250 15.00 5.73 -3.15
N SER A 251 15.68 4.60 -3.38
CA SER A 251 16.20 4.20 -4.69
C SER A 251 15.16 3.49 -5.57
N ILE A 252 14.06 3.02 -4.98
CA ILE A 252 12.99 2.30 -5.68
C ILE A 252 11.75 3.23 -5.70
N PRO A 253 11.20 3.56 -6.89
CA PRO A 253 9.94 4.30 -6.94
C PRO A 253 8.85 3.55 -6.17
N PHE A 254 8.07 4.25 -5.35
CA PHE A 254 7.03 3.59 -4.55
C PHE A 254 6.01 2.81 -5.41
N SER A 255 5.76 3.28 -6.64
CA SER A 255 4.91 2.57 -7.62
C SER A 255 5.45 1.22 -8.05
N ASP A 256 6.75 1.01 -7.95
CA ASP A 256 7.47 -0.15 -8.44
C ASP A 256 7.77 -1.14 -7.29
N MET A 257 7.46 -0.73 -6.04
CA MET A 257 7.52 -1.61 -4.89
C MET A 257 6.37 -2.62 -4.95
N HIS A 258 6.72 -3.87 -5.24
CA HIS A 258 5.78 -4.98 -5.38
C HIS A 258 6.33 -6.21 -4.67
N GLY A 259 5.45 -7.00 -4.04
CA GLY A 259 5.84 -8.21 -3.33
C GLY A 259 6.42 -9.33 -4.20
N ILE A 260 6.49 -9.17 -5.53
CA ILE A 260 6.85 -10.26 -6.46
C ILE A 260 7.69 -9.70 -7.63
N LYS A 261 8.91 -10.25 -7.86
CA LYS A 261 9.45 -10.40 -9.22
C LYS A 261 8.66 -11.54 -9.84
N SER A 262 7.86 -11.26 -10.85
CA SER A 262 7.10 -12.28 -11.56
C SER A 262 8.07 -13.11 -12.40
N ASP A 263 8.68 -14.12 -11.80
CA ASP A 263 9.22 -15.25 -12.56
C ASP A 263 8.03 -16.14 -12.92
N GLY A 264 7.60 -16.07 -14.18
CA GLY A 264 6.53 -16.90 -14.73
C GLY A 264 5.42 -16.09 -15.37
N GLU A 265 5.39 -16.11 -16.70
CA GLU A 265 4.20 -15.83 -17.49
C GLU A 265 3.06 -16.73 -17.01
N GLU A 266 2.17 -16.16 -16.22
CA GLU A 266 0.88 -16.77 -15.93
C GLU A 266 -0.03 -16.53 -17.15
N ILE A 267 0.11 -17.39 -18.15
CA ILE A 267 -0.89 -17.61 -19.20
C ILE A 267 -2.12 -18.19 -18.50
N TRP A 268 -3.15 -17.38 -18.33
CA TRP A 268 -4.44 -17.85 -17.81
C TRP A 268 -5.46 -17.96 -18.93
N ASP A 269 -6.00 -19.18 -19.04
CA ASP A 269 -7.12 -19.56 -19.89
C ASP A 269 -8.27 -18.55 -19.81
N VAL A 270 -8.76 -18.17 -20.99
CA VAL A 270 -9.97 -17.37 -21.17
C VAL A 270 -11.15 -18.28 -20.88
N GLY A 271 -11.48 -18.44 -19.60
CA GLY A 271 -12.70 -19.11 -19.17
C GLY A 271 -13.93 -18.40 -19.73
N ASP A 272 -14.81 -19.20 -20.33
CA ASP A 272 -16.01 -18.86 -21.11
C ASP A 272 -16.58 -17.45 -20.92
N VAL A 273 -16.68 -16.76 -22.05
CA VAL A 273 -17.47 -15.55 -22.23
C VAL A 273 -18.94 -15.93 -22.05
N GLY A 274 -19.44 -15.79 -20.83
CA GLY A 274 -20.88 -15.83 -20.58
C GLY A 274 -21.58 -14.76 -21.42
N ASP A 275 -22.54 -15.19 -22.23
CA ASP A 275 -23.34 -14.38 -23.14
C ASP A 275 -23.84 -13.11 -22.45
N TYR A 276 -23.39 -11.95 -22.94
CA TYR A 276 -24.00 -10.66 -22.63
C TYR A 276 -25.10 -10.42 -23.65
N GLU A 277 -26.36 -10.53 -23.20
CA GLU A 277 -27.53 -10.20 -24.01
C GLU A 277 -27.44 -8.74 -24.50
N LEU A 278 -27.45 -8.60 -25.83
CA LEU A 278 -27.67 -7.36 -26.53
C LEU A 278 -29.15 -6.98 -26.40
N THR A 279 -29.48 -5.89 -25.71
CA THR A 279 -30.75 -5.21 -25.96
C THR A 279 -30.51 -4.01 -26.85
N GLU A 280 -31.18 -4.02 -28.00
CA GLU A 280 -31.23 -2.96 -29.03
C GLU A 280 -31.68 -1.59 -28.48
#